data_AF-A0A2V6G6W5-F1
#
_entry.id   AF-A0A2V6G6W5-F1
#
_cell.length_a   1.000
_cell.length_b   1.000
_cell.length_c   1.000
_cell.angle_alpha   90.00
_cell.angle_beta   90.00
_cell.angle_gamma   90.00
#
_symmetry.space_group_name_H-M   'P 1'
#
loop_
_entity.id
_entity.type
_entity.pdbx_description
1 polymer ?
#
loop_
_entity_poly.entity_id
_entity_poly.type
_entity_poly.pdbx_seq_one_letter_code
_entity_poly.pdbx_strand_id
1 'polypeptide(L)'
;MDAYASPTILQDANQWSTNRGIPQFGTAGGGTFTQVVAPGTYNVKDNPAQGPTGWYGEETLDVESVHGMAPNAHVVYVGAPNNYQDLDAAMNHVVDRHLAQIVSNSYGFLGENLPPGYIKPLNDTFIQAAIEGIGIYFSSGDSGDETINLGFASTDWPASSPWVTAVGGTALGVSSGNTRVVETGWGTSSYACDKTTLVCTLQFWLYGAGGGESKIFAKPSYQTTYGGNLTGFTGRGVPDIAALADPNAGYLVGQTQTFPGTCNGPGGVSYDEYRIGGTSLSCPIIAGIMALSDQKAGFAHGFANPFFYANPSKFTDITSTNTAVARRNFNNGVDACSGTADRLRTFNDYSGSPTQHTGTGWDNVTGLGVPAGIP
;
A
#
# COMPACT_ATOMS: atom_id res chain seq x y z
N MET A 1 -3.59 -0.78 -9.81
CA MET A 1 -3.83 -1.76 -10.90
C MET A 1 -3.89 -3.07 -10.20
N ASP A 2 -4.95 -3.83 -10.45
CA ASP A 2 -5.34 -4.91 -9.54
C ASP A 2 -5.89 -6.10 -10.31
N ALA A 3 -6.12 -7.19 -9.58
CA ALA A 3 -6.87 -8.31 -10.12
C ALA A 3 -8.36 -8.01 -10.02
N TYR A 4 -9.10 -8.44 -11.03
CA TYR A 4 -10.53 -8.26 -11.20
C TYR A 4 -10.95 -6.79 -11.37
N ALA A 5 -12.24 -6.55 -11.26
CA ALA A 5 -12.83 -5.22 -11.34
C ALA A 5 -14.16 -5.21 -10.60
N SER A 6 -14.25 -4.37 -9.59
CA SER A 6 -15.44 -4.12 -8.80
C SER A 6 -16.48 -3.41 -9.68
N PRO A 7 -17.72 -3.92 -9.73
CA PRO A 7 -18.77 -3.32 -10.52
C PRO A 7 -19.28 -1.98 -9.94
N THR A 8 -18.92 -1.66 -8.68
CA THR A 8 -19.39 -0.47 -7.97
C THR A 8 -18.29 0.56 -7.72
N ILE A 9 -17.05 0.32 -8.14
CA ILE A 9 -15.87 1.12 -7.75
C ILE A 9 -16.03 2.63 -7.98
N LEU A 10 -16.60 3.04 -9.13
CA LEU A 10 -16.83 4.46 -9.42
C LEU A 10 -17.93 5.06 -8.53
N GLN A 11 -18.99 4.30 -8.27
CA GLN A 11 -20.07 4.74 -7.40
C GLN A 11 -19.57 4.89 -5.96
N ASP A 12 -18.82 3.90 -5.49
CA ASP A 12 -18.23 3.85 -4.16
C ASP A 12 -17.25 5.00 -3.94
N ALA A 13 -16.30 5.21 -4.86
CA ALA A 13 -15.34 6.31 -4.79
C ALA A 13 -16.00 7.69 -4.83
N ASN A 14 -17.11 7.85 -5.58
CA ASN A 14 -17.85 9.10 -5.61
C ASN A 14 -18.65 9.34 -4.32
N GLN A 15 -19.20 8.29 -3.70
CA GLN A 15 -19.85 8.40 -2.40
C GLN A 15 -18.83 8.75 -1.31
N TRP A 16 -17.67 8.09 -1.32
CA TRP A 16 -16.54 8.38 -0.44
C TRP A 16 -16.05 9.82 -0.56
N SER A 17 -15.96 10.32 -1.80
CA SER A 17 -15.61 11.72 -2.11
C SER A 17 -16.61 12.70 -1.52
N THR A 18 -17.92 12.42 -1.67
CA THR A 18 -18.98 13.23 -1.06
C THR A 18 -18.87 13.28 0.46
N ASN A 19 -18.60 12.13 1.11
CA ASN A 19 -18.46 12.07 2.56
C ASN A 19 -17.29 12.91 3.10
N ARG A 20 -16.28 13.17 2.26
CA ARG A 20 -15.09 13.98 2.57
C ARG A 20 -15.15 15.42 2.05
N GLY A 21 -16.21 15.77 1.33
CA GLY A 21 -16.36 17.11 0.73
C GLY A 21 -15.34 17.42 -0.37
N ILE A 22 -14.77 16.40 -1.02
CA ILE A 22 -13.91 16.57 -2.19
C ILE A 22 -14.70 16.34 -3.49
N PRO A 23 -14.25 16.89 -4.63
CA PRO A 23 -14.93 16.70 -5.91
C PRO A 23 -15.03 15.23 -6.32
N GLN A 24 -16.17 14.86 -6.89
CA GLN A 24 -16.41 13.53 -7.47
C GLN A 24 -15.74 13.42 -8.84
N PHE A 25 -15.38 12.21 -9.26
CA PHE A 25 -14.96 11.96 -10.63
C PHE A 25 -16.03 12.42 -11.63
N GLY A 26 -15.60 13.10 -12.70
CA GLY A 26 -16.47 13.60 -13.76
C GLY A 26 -17.25 14.87 -13.42
N THR A 27 -17.05 15.46 -12.23
CA THR A 27 -17.67 16.74 -11.84
C THR A 27 -16.71 17.91 -11.99
N ALA A 28 -17.21 19.15 -11.89
CA ALA A 28 -16.36 20.33 -11.97
C ALA A 28 -15.32 20.34 -10.84
N GLY A 29 -14.04 20.43 -11.20
CA GLY A 29 -12.95 20.32 -10.22
C GLY A 29 -12.70 18.88 -9.74
N GLY A 30 -13.31 17.87 -10.36
CA GLY A 30 -12.93 16.47 -10.22
C GLY A 30 -12.23 15.96 -11.48
N GLY A 31 -11.32 15.02 -11.31
CA GLY A 31 -10.63 14.33 -12.39
C GLY A 31 -11.55 13.38 -13.15
N THR A 32 -10.97 12.54 -14.00
CA THR A 32 -11.71 11.50 -14.72
C THR A 32 -11.38 10.12 -14.18
N PHE A 33 -12.32 9.20 -14.28
CA PHE A 33 -12.10 7.78 -14.00
C PHE A 33 -12.36 6.97 -15.27
N THR A 34 -11.44 6.07 -15.61
CA THR A 34 -11.60 5.13 -16.73
C THR A 34 -11.18 3.73 -16.29
N GLN A 35 -11.95 2.72 -16.68
CA GLN A 35 -11.59 1.32 -16.44
C GLN A 35 -11.13 0.65 -17.74
N VAL A 36 -9.97 0.00 -17.67
CA VAL A 36 -9.42 -0.85 -18.74
C VAL A 36 -9.33 -2.26 -18.18
N VAL A 37 -10.20 -3.15 -18.64
CA VAL A 37 -10.28 -4.52 -18.13
C VAL A 37 -10.26 -5.50 -19.29
N ALA A 38 -9.63 -6.67 -19.08
CA ALA A 38 -9.64 -7.72 -20.09
C ALA A 38 -11.07 -8.25 -20.32
N PRO A 39 -11.42 -8.70 -21.54
CA PRO A 39 -12.69 -9.36 -21.79
C PRO A 39 -12.91 -10.55 -20.83
N GLY A 40 -14.09 -10.62 -20.21
CA GLY A 40 -14.45 -11.68 -19.29
C GLY A 40 -14.14 -11.42 -17.81
N THR A 41 -13.45 -10.32 -17.47
CA THR A 41 -13.13 -9.95 -16.07
C THR A 41 -14.37 -9.93 -15.16
N TYR A 42 -15.50 -9.41 -15.63
CA TYR A 42 -16.77 -9.38 -14.89
C TYR A 42 -17.55 -10.70 -14.87
N ASN A 43 -17.12 -11.71 -15.65
CA ASN A 43 -17.80 -13.00 -15.76
C ASN A 43 -17.17 -14.08 -14.89
N VAL A 44 -16.16 -13.73 -14.09
CA VAL A 44 -15.49 -14.65 -13.17
C VAL A 44 -16.38 -14.90 -11.97
N LYS A 45 -16.68 -16.17 -11.70
CA LYS A 45 -17.44 -16.54 -10.51
C LYS A 45 -16.59 -16.38 -9.27
N ASP A 46 -17.21 -15.85 -8.24
CA ASP A 46 -16.59 -15.73 -6.94
C ASP A 46 -16.21 -17.10 -6.36
N ASN A 47 -15.10 -17.13 -5.62
CA ASN A 47 -14.62 -18.33 -4.96
C ASN A 47 -13.87 -17.98 -3.66
N PRO A 48 -13.84 -18.89 -2.67
CA PRO A 48 -13.33 -18.57 -1.33
C PRO A 48 -11.81 -18.37 -1.23
N ALA A 49 -11.04 -18.76 -2.26
CA ALA A 49 -9.59 -18.68 -2.20
C ALA A 49 -9.07 -17.40 -2.86
N GLN A 50 -9.67 -17.01 -4.00
CA GLN A 50 -9.12 -16.02 -4.95
C GLN A 50 -10.23 -15.44 -5.84
N GLY A 51 -11.44 -15.28 -5.30
CA GLY A 51 -12.55 -14.72 -6.05
C GLY A 51 -12.47 -13.19 -6.18
N PRO A 52 -13.23 -12.59 -7.11
CA PRO A 52 -13.28 -11.14 -7.29
C PRO A 52 -13.65 -10.38 -6.00
N THR A 53 -14.52 -10.92 -5.16
CA THR A 53 -14.99 -10.19 -3.97
C THR A 53 -13.88 -9.95 -2.94
N GLY A 54 -12.85 -10.81 -2.92
CA GLY A 54 -11.67 -10.63 -2.07
C GLY A 54 -10.77 -9.46 -2.50
N TRP A 55 -10.87 -9.01 -3.76
CA TRP A 55 -10.06 -7.93 -4.31
C TRP A 55 -10.73 -6.57 -4.24
N TYR A 56 -12.07 -6.52 -4.23
CA TYR A 56 -12.78 -5.24 -4.29
C TYR A 56 -12.37 -4.24 -3.19
N GLY A 57 -11.97 -4.71 -2.01
CA GLY A 57 -11.51 -3.84 -0.93
C GLY A 57 -10.18 -3.16 -1.25
N GLU A 58 -9.27 -3.90 -1.88
CA GLU A 58 -7.98 -3.43 -2.39
C GLU A 58 -8.18 -2.46 -3.56
N GLU A 59 -9.00 -2.83 -4.54
CA GLU A 59 -9.28 -1.96 -5.70
C GLU A 59 -9.86 -0.59 -5.29
N THR A 60 -10.83 -0.60 -4.36
CA THR A 60 -11.43 0.62 -3.84
C THR A 60 -10.43 1.41 -2.99
N LEU A 61 -9.63 0.75 -2.15
CA LEU A 61 -8.56 1.38 -1.38
C LEU A 61 -7.60 2.15 -2.30
N ASP A 62 -7.14 1.51 -3.37
CA ASP A 62 -6.23 2.09 -4.36
C ASP A 62 -6.83 3.34 -5.03
N VAL A 63 -8.04 3.21 -5.59
CA VAL A 63 -8.69 4.30 -6.33
C VAL A 63 -9.04 5.48 -5.43
N GLU A 64 -9.60 5.22 -4.25
CA GLU A 64 -9.97 6.28 -3.31
C GLU A 64 -8.75 7.00 -2.76
N SER A 65 -7.66 6.29 -2.51
CA SER A 65 -6.42 6.88 -1.98
C SER A 65 -5.72 7.77 -3.00
N VAL A 66 -5.61 7.34 -4.26
CA VAL A 66 -5.08 8.20 -5.33
C VAL A 66 -5.96 9.43 -5.51
N HIS A 67 -7.28 9.25 -5.58
CA HIS A 67 -8.23 10.34 -5.78
C HIS A 67 -8.24 11.34 -4.62
N GLY A 68 -8.16 10.83 -3.38
CA GLY A 68 -8.07 11.67 -2.18
C GLY A 68 -6.84 12.57 -2.17
N MET A 69 -5.70 12.05 -2.65
CA MET A 69 -4.45 12.79 -2.73
C MET A 69 -4.42 13.77 -3.92
N ALA A 70 -4.94 13.37 -5.09
CA ALA A 70 -4.98 14.18 -6.29
C ALA A 70 -6.38 14.20 -6.93
N PRO A 71 -7.35 14.96 -6.39
CA PRO A 71 -8.75 14.91 -6.84
C PRO A 71 -8.99 15.32 -8.29
N ASN A 72 -8.02 16.01 -8.91
CA ASN A 72 -8.06 16.43 -10.31
C ASN A 72 -7.34 15.48 -11.27
N ALA A 73 -6.70 14.42 -10.79
CA ALA A 73 -5.96 13.50 -11.65
C ALA A 73 -6.89 12.65 -12.55
N HIS A 74 -6.36 12.27 -13.70
CA HIS A 74 -6.99 11.28 -14.57
C HIS A 74 -6.61 9.88 -14.07
N VAL A 75 -7.53 9.21 -13.39
CA VAL A 75 -7.30 7.87 -12.83
C VAL A 75 -7.75 6.82 -13.84
N VAL A 76 -6.82 5.96 -14.23
CA VAL A 76 -7.07 4.78 -15.06
C VAL A 76 -6.94 3.55 -14.17
N TYR A 77 -8.07 2.91 -13.86
CA TYR A 77 -8.07 1.60 -13.22
C TYR A 77 -7.84 0.53 -14.28
N VAL A 78 -6.82 -0.29 -14.08
CA VAL A 78 -6.54 -1.45 -14.94
C VAL A 78 -6.78 -2.71 -14.13
N GLY A 79 -7.67 -3.58 -14.64
CA GLY A 79 -8.07 -4.82 -13.97
C GLY A 79 -7.64 -6.05 -14.77
N ALA A 80 -6.84 -6.90 -14.16
CA ALA A 80 -6.48 -8.21 -14.72
C ALA A 80 -7.64 -9.22 -14.53
N PRO A 81 -7.81 -10.21 -15.42
CA PRO A 81 -8.87 -11.21 -15.26
C PRO A 81 -8.62 -12.21 -14.12
N ASN A 82 -7.45 -12.21 -13.49
CA ASN A 82 -7.12 -12.95 -12.26
C ASN A 82 -5.90 -12.34 -11.55
N ASN A 83 -5.53 -12.92 -10.41
CA ASN A 83 -4.44 -12.51 -9.54
C ASN A 83 -3.12 -13.29 -9.74
N TYR A 84 -2.88 -13.81 -10.95
CA TYR A 84 -1.66 -14.54 -11.31
C TYR A 84 -0.88 -13.78 -12.39
N GLN A 85 -0.31 -14.50 -13.36
CA GLN A 85 0.48 -13.94 -14.47
C GLN A 85 -0.29 -12.95 -15.35
N ASP A 86 -1.62 -12.91 -15.26
CA ASP A 86 -2.38 -11.91 -16.01
C ASP A 86 -2.21 -10.49 -15.45
N LEU A 87 -1.70 -10.34 -14.22
CA LEU A 87 -1.21 -9.05 -13.71
C LEU A 87 0.05 -8.59 -14.45
N ASP A 88 0.95 -9.52 -14.81
CA ASP A 88 2.13 -9.19 -15.63
C ASP A 88 1.72 -8.74 -17.03
N ALA A 89 0.71 -9.40 -17.60
CA ALA A 89 0.14 -9.01 -18.89
C ALA A 89 -0.56 -7.64 -18.83
N ALA A 90 -1.28 -7.35 -17.75
CA ALA A 90 -1.89 -6.05 -17.50
C ALA A 90 -0.82 -4.95 -17.35
N MET A 91 0.25 -5.21 -16.61
CA MET A 91 1.41 -4.31 -16.49
C MET A 91 2.03 -4.04 -17.86
N ASN A 92 2.29 -5.10 -18.64
CA ASN A 92 2.85 -4.97 -19.98
C ASN A 92 1.92 -4.14 -20.88
N HIS A 93 0.60 -4.31 -20.78
CA HIS A 93 -0.37 -3.51 -21.52
C HIS A 93 -0.36 -2.04 -21.12
N VAL A 94 -0.25 -1.73 -19.82
CA VAL A 94 -0.13 -0.36 -19.31
C VAL A 94 1.09 0.34 -19.91
N VAL A 95 2.24 -0.34 -19.91
CA VAL A 95 3.51 0.19 -20.44
C VAL A 95 3.45 0.29 -21.97
N ASP A 96 3.16 -0.79 -22.69
CA ASP A 96 3.10 -0.83 -24.17
C ASP A 96 2.17 0.25 -24.75
N ARG A 97 1.03 0.49 -24.10
CA ARG A 97 0.05 1.49 -24.54
C ARG A 97 0.17 2.84 -23.86
N HIS A 98 1.14 3.01 -22.96
CA HIS A 98 1.32 4.23 -22.17
C HIS A 98 0.00 4.71 -21.55
N LEU A 99 -0.74 3.80 -20.91
CA LEU A 99 -2.05 4.12 -20.34
C LEU A 99 -1.96 5.10 -19.17
N ALA A 100 -0.80 5.14 -18.50
CA ALA A 100 -0.54 6.03 -17.37
C ALA A 100 0.95 6.40 -17.30
N GLN A 101 1.24 7.56 -16.71
CA GLN A 101 2.60 8.04 -16.42
C GLN A 101 3.09 7.61 -15.02
N ILE A 102 2.14 7.34 -14.12
CA ILE A 102 2.36 6.87 -12.75
C ILE A 102 1.50 5.62 -12.57
N VAL A 103 2.12 4.52 -12.17
CA VAL A 103 1.44 3.22 -11.98
C VAL A 103 1.62 2.78 -10.53
N SER A 104 0.52 2.76 -9.78
CA SER A 104 0.45 2.20 -8.42
C SER A 104 0.04 0.74 -8.47
N ASN A 105 0.71 -0.11 -7.69
CA ASN A 105 0.48 -1.55 -7.63
C ASN A 105 0.50 -2.03 -6.18
N SER A 106 -0.61 -2.63 -5.76
CA SER A 106 -0.82 -3.11 -4.39
C SER A 106 -0.93 -4.64 -4.36
N TYR A 107 -0.05 -5.32 -5.10
CA TYR A 107 0.01 -6.77 -5.19
C TYR A 107 1.46 -7.26 -5.25
N GLY A 108 1.66 -8.52 -4.87
CA GLY A 108 2.98 -9.14 -4.96
C GLY A 108 2.98 -10.61 -4.58
N PHE A 109 4.17 -11.18 -4.69
CA PHE A 109 4.53 -12.49 -4.21
C PHE A 109 5.30 -12.37 -2.91
N LEU A 110 5.00 -13.31 -2.04
CA LEU A 110 5.72 -13.52 -0.80
C LEU A 110 7.15 -13.99 -1.13
N GLY A 111 8.12 -13.14 -0.87
CA GLY A 111 9.53 -13.41 -1.12
C GLY A 111 9.96 -13.42 -2.60
N GLU A 112 11.24 -13.72 -2.82
CA GLU A 112 11.86 -13.71 -4.15
C GLU A 112 12.14 -15.11 -4.74
N ASN A 113 11.83 -16.18 -3.99
CA ASN A 113 12.10 -17.56 -4.39
C ASN A 113 11.07 -18.07 -5.41
N LEU A 114 11.05 -17.44 -6.58
CA LEU A 114 10.13 -17.72 -7.68
C LEU A 114 10.88 -18.31 -8.87
N PRO A 115 10.20 -19.09 -9.73
CA PRO A 115 10.78 -19.47 -11.01
C PRO A 115 11.18 -18.23 -11.82
N PRO A 116 12.30 -18.25 -12.57
CA PRO A 116 12.78 -17.09 -13.33
C PRO A 116 11.75 -16.47 -14.30
N GLY A 117 10.77 -17.26 -14.73
CA GLY A 117 9.66 -16.79 -15.58
C GLY A 117 8.69 -15.82 -14.92
N TYR A 118 8.67 -15.71 -13.59
CA TYR A 118 7.89 -14.70 -12.86
C TYR A 118 8.69 -13.41 -12.61
N ILE A 119 10.02 -13.50 -12.61
CA ILE A 119 10.89 -12.37 -12.32
C ILE A 119 11.26 -11.64 -13.62
N LYS A 120 11.86 -12.35 -14.57
CA LYS A 120 12.53 -11.71 -15.71
C LYS A 120 11.57 -10.92 -16.61
N PRO A 121 10.43 -11.49 -17.08
CA PRO A 121 9.56 -10.78 -18.03
C PRO A 121 8.95 -9.50 -17.44
N LEU A 122 8.52 -9.56 -16.17
CA LEU A 122 7.97 -8.41 -15.48
C LEU A 122 9.06 -7.38 -15.18
N ASN A 123 10.27 -7.80 -14.79
CA ASN A 123 11.41 -6.89 -14.63
C ASN A 123 11.81 -6.21 -15.96
N ASP A 124 11.78 -6.93 -17.08
CA ASP A 124 12.04 -6.34 -18.40
C ASP A 124 10.98 -5.29 -18.76
N THR A 125 9.72 -5.51 -18.37
CA THR A 125 8.64 -4.51 -18.50
C THR A 125 8.92 -3.27 -17.65
N PHE A 126 9.45 -3.42 -16.44
CA PHE A 126 9.83 -2.28 -15.59
C PHE A 126 11.01 -1.49 -16.18
N ILE A 127 11.97 -2.16 -16.81
CA ILE A 127 13.06 -1.50 -17.53
C ILE A 127 12.50 -0.67 -18.69
N GLN A 128 11.56 -1.23 -19.46
CA GLN A 128 10.89 -0.50 -20.54
C GLN A 128 10.17 0.75 -20.00
N ALA A 129 9.38 0.60 -18.94
CA ALA A 129 8.67 1.70 -18.30
C ALA A 129 9.62 2.83 -17.86
N ALA A 130 10.76 2.48 -17.23
CA ALA A 130 11.76 3.44 -16.81
C ALA A 130 12.37 4.23 -17.99
N ILE A 131 12.59 3.56 -19.14
CA ILE A 131 13.10 4.19 -20.37
C ILE A 131 12.04 5.10 -21.00
N GLU A 132 10.78 4.70 -20.95
CA GLU A 132 9.63 5.41 -21.52
C GLU A 132 9.12 6.56 -20.63
N GLY A 133 9.72 6.75 -19.45
CA GLY A 133 9.36 7.83 -18.53
C GLY A 133 8.10 7.54 -17.71
N ILE A 134 7.76 6.27 -17.52
CA ILE A 134 6.64 5.82 -16.67
C ILE A 134 7.20 5.46 -15.28
N GLY A 135 6.66 6.11 -14.25
CA GLY A 135 6.99 5.81 -12.86
C GLY A 135 6.18 4.61 -12.35
N ILE A 136 6.86 3.54 -11.97
CA ILE A 136 6.23 2.35 -11.39
C ILE A 136 6.49 2.32 -9.87
N TYR A 137 5.41 2.18 -9.11
CA TYR A 137 5.40 2.12 -7.66
C TYR A 137 4.78 0.80 -7.22
N PHE A 138 5.39 0.15 -6.23
CA PHE A 138 4.89 -1.09 -5.64
C PHE A 138 4.83 -0.98 -4.12
N SER A 139 3.75 -1.47 -3.53
CA SER A 139 3.67 -1.75 -2.10
C SER A 139 4.81 -2.70 -1.71
N SER A 140 5.51 -2.43 -0.59
CA SER A 140 6.70 -3.22 -0.23
C SER A 140 6.40 -4.55 0.47
N GLY A 141 5.14 -4.79 0.85
CA GLY A 141 4.68 -5.97 1.58
C GLY A 141 4.08 -5.62 2.93
N ASP A 142 3.33 -6.55 3.51
CA ASP A 142 2.57 -6.35 4.76
C ASP A 142 2.94 -7.35 5.87
N SER A 143 3.89 -8.25 5.61
CA SER A 143 4.38 -9.23 6.57
C SER A 143 5.86 -9.02 6.94
N GLY A 144 6.31 -7.77 6.94
CA GLY A 144 7.61 -7.41 7.45
C GLY A 144 8.78 -7.89 6.60
N ASP A 145 9.75 -8.56 7.20
CA ASP A 145 10.83 -9.20 6.44
C ASP A 145 10.51 -10.64 6.01
N GLU A 146 9.23 -11.05 6.07
CA GLU A 146 8.76 -12.41 5.74
C GLU A 146 9.30 -13.55 6.62
N THR A 147 10.06 -13.27 7.68
CA THR A 147 10.65 -14.32 8.52
C THR A 147 9.61 -15.25 9.13
N ILE A 148 8.45 -14.72 9.55
CA ILE A 148 7.34 -15.54 10.08
C ILE A 148 6.80 -16.50 9.02
N ASN A 149 6.74 -16.09 7.76
CA ASN A 149 6.11 -16.84 6.67
C ASN A 149 7.08 -17.81 5.98
N LEU A 150 8.35 -17.42 5.82
CA LEU A 150 9.36 -18.18 5.09
C LEU A 150 10.36 -18.90 5.99
N GLY A 151 10.46 -18.52 7.26
CA GLY A 151 11.51 -18.98 8.16
C GLY A 151 12.87 -18.30 7.95
N PHE A 152 12.96 -17.34 7.03
CA PHE A 152 14.14 -16.50 6.79
C PHE A 152 13.71 -15.14 6.22
N ALA A 153 14.56 -14.13 6.38
CA ALA A 153 14.26 -12.79 5.89
C ALA A 153 14.34 -12.70 4.35
N SER A 154 13.29 -12.15 3.73
CA SER A 154 13.20 -11.89 2.29
C SER A 154 12.46 -10.58 2.05
N THR A 155 12.79 -9.90 0.95
CA THR A 155 11.93 -8.87 0.37
C THR A 155 10.86 -9.50 -0.52
N ASP A 156 9.76 -8.79 -0.77
CA ASP A 156 8.73 -9.23 -1.70
C ASP A 156 9.04 -8.84 -3.15
N TRP A 157 8.60 -9.69 -4.09
CA TRP A 157 8.58 -9.41 -5.52
C TRP A 157 7.18 -8.94 -5.92
N PRO A 158 6.97 -7.85 -6.68
CA PRO A 158 7.96 -7.13 -7.49
C PRO A 158 8.64 -5.91 -6.86
N ALA A 159 8.30 -5.56 -5.61
CA ALA A 159 8.89 -4.41 -4.91
C ALA A 159 10.43 -4.45 -4.87
N SER A 160 11.02 -5.64 -4.85
CA SER A 160 12.48 -5.80 -4.88
C SER A 160 13.16 -5.49 -6.21
N SER A 161 12.42 -5.25 -7.30
CA SER A 161 13.02 -4.77 -8.55
C SER A 161 13.77 -3.44 -8.34
N PRO A 162 14.98 -3.27 -8.91
CA PRO A 162 15.69 -1.99 -8.86
C PRO A 162 15.13 -0.94 -9.83
N TRP A 163 14.08 -1.27 -10.59
CA TRP A 163 13.45 -0.40 -11.59
C TRP A 163 12.06 0.10 -11.17
N VAL A 164 11.65 -0.20 -9.94
CA VAL A 164 10.41 0.31 -9.33
C VAL A 164 10.75 1.10 -8.07
N THR A 165 9.86 2.02 -7.70
CA THR A 165 9.89 2.64 -6.38
C THR A 165 9.12 1.74 -5.41
N ALA A 166 9.82 1.10 -4.47
CA ALA A 166 9.17 0.34 -3.41
C ALA A 166 8.69 1.29 -2.31
N VAL A 167 7.41 1.18 -1.93
CA VAL A 167 6.77 2.05 -0.95
C VAL A 167 6.47 1.27 0.32
N GLY A 168 7.18 1.64 1.38
CA GLY A 168 7.00 1.15 2.74
C GLY A 168 5.92 1.87 3.51
N GLY A 169 5.81 1.53 4.79
CA GLY A 169 4.67 1.90 5.60
C GLY A 169 5.02 2.61 6.90
N THR A 170 4.21 3.60 7.23
CA THR A 170 4.25 4.31 8.52
C THR A 170 2.94 4.18 9.28
N ALA A 171 3.00 4.45 10.58
CA ALA A 171 1.85 4.66 11.46
C ALA A 171 1.79 6.15 11.85
N LEU A 172 0.77 6.87 11.36
CA LEU A 172 0.60 8.31 11.54
C LEU A 172 -0.43 8.61 12.64
N GLY A 173 -0.07 9.49 13.58
CA GLY A 173 -0.97 10.14 14.50
C GLY A 173 -1.14 11.62 14.16
N VAL A 174 -2.40 12.06 14.10
CA VAL A 174 -2.77 13.45 13.86
C VAL A 174 -3.48 14.07 15.07
N SER A 175 -3.21 15.34 15.33
CA SER A 175 -3.97 16.13 16.31
C SER A 175 -5.39 16.43 15.80
N SER A 176 -6.27 16.90 16.69
CA SER A 176 -7.59 17.46 16.30
C SER A 176 -7.52 18.67 15.36
N GLY A 177 -6.36 19.32 15.25
CA GLY A 177 -6.10 20.42 14.31
C GLY A 177 -5.46 19.97 12.98
N ASN A 178 -5.49 18.68 12.64
CA ASN A 178 -4.91 18.11 11.42
C ASN A 178 -3.40 18.31 11.26
N THR A 179 -2.68 18.45 12.37
CA THR A 179 -1.20 18.44 12.39
C THR A 179 -0.66 17.05 12.72
N ARG A 180 0.43 16.67 12.05
CA ARG A 180 1.23 15.47 12.36
C ARG A 180 1.84 15.60 13.75
N VAL A 181 1.47 14.71 14.68
CA VAL A 181 2.00 14.71 16.06
C VAL A 181 2.97 13.58 16.32
N VAL A 182 2.78 12.44 15.66
CA VAL A 182 3.70 11.31 15.68
C VAL A 182 3.62 10.61 14.34
N GLU A 183 4.76 10.16 13.83
CA GLU A 183 4.79 9.18 12.76
C GLU A 183 6.01 8.29 12.97
N THR A 184 5.80 6.98 12.91
CA THR A 184 6.82 5.96 13.16
C THR A 184 6.68 4.84 12.13
N GLY A 185 7.67 3.97 12.00
CA GLY A 185 7.58 2.82 11.11
C GLY A 185 6.41 1.89 11.47
N TRP A 186 5.80 1.30 10.44
CA TRP A 186 4.66 0.42 10.62
C TRP A 186 5.11 -1.01 10.97
N GLY A 187 4.77 -1.42 12.20
CA GLY A 187 4.85 -2.78 12.69
C GLY A 187 3.94 -2.91 13.90
N THR A 188 3.10 -3.94 13.95
CA THR A 188 2.01 -4.03 14.92
C THR A 188 1.93 -5.41 15.56
N SER A 189 1.93 -5.44 16.90
CA SER A 189 1.49 -6.59 17.68
C SER A 189 0.07 -6.40 18.23
N SER A 190 -0.61 -7.53 18.42
CA SER A 190 -1.95 -7.63 18.99
C SER A 190 -1.89 -8.00 20.46
N TYR A 191 -2.57 -7.24 21.32
CA TYR A 191 -2.77 -7.61 22.71
C TYR A 191 -4.27 -7.73 23.02
N ALA A 192 -4.65 -8.73 23.80
CA ALA A 192 -5.98 -8.85 24.39
C ALA A 192 -5.99 -8.11 25.73
N CYS A 193 -6.94 -7.20 25.93
CA CYS A 193 -7.01 -6.42 27.16
C CYS A 193 -8.25 -6.80 27.98
N ASP A 194 -8.04 -7.07 29.26
CA ASP A 194 -9.11 -7.31 30.21
C ASP A 194 -9.56 -5.99 30.84
N LYS A 195 -10.82 -5.63 30.62
CA LYS A 195 -11.40 -4.36 31.08
C LYS A 195 -11.51 -4.22 32.62
N THR A 196 -11.41 -5.32 33.36
CA THR A 196 -11.57 -5.34 34.82
C THR A 196 -10.23 -5.17 35.52
N THR A 197 -9.22 -5.89 35.05
CA THR A 197 -7.87 -5.90 35.58
C THR A 197 -6.96 -4.85 34.93
N LEU A 198 -7.37 -4.31 33.77
CA LEU A 198 -6.60 -3.39 32.92
C LEU A 198 -5.27 -4.00 32.43
N VAL A 199 -5.16 -5.33 32.43
CA VAL A 199 -3.99 -6.05 31.92
C VAL A 199 -4.18 -6.35 30.43
N CYS A 200 -3.15 -6.09 29.64
CA CYS A 200 -3.08 -6.44 28.23
C CYS A 200 -2.02 -7.53 28.01
N THR A 201 -2.42 -8.64 27.38
CA THR A 201 -1.54 -9.80 27.14
C THR A 201 -1.27 -9.94 25.65
N LEU A 202 0.01 -10.04 25.28
CA LEU A 202 0.44 -10.26 23.89
C LEU A 202 -0.23 -11.52 23.35
N GLN A 203 -0.80 -11.41 22.15
CA GLN A 203 -1.39 -12.53 21.44
C GLN A 203 -0.44 -13.01 20.35
N PHE A 204 -0.04 -12.09 19.47
CA PHE A 204 0.82 -12.36 18.32
C PHE A 204 1.26 -11.04 17.68
N TRP A 205 2.35 -11.08 16.92
CA TRP A 205 2.67 -10.05 15.94
C TRP A 205 1.67 -10.16 14.77
N LEU A 206 1.04 -9.05 14.39
CA LEU A 206 -0.07 -9.04 13.44
C LEU A 206 0.42 -8.83 11.99
N TYR A 207 1.17 -7.75 11.74
CA TYR A 207 1.62 -7.32 10.40
C TYR A 207 2.57 -6.11 10.50
N GLY A 208 3.18 -5.71 9.40
CA GLY A 208 4.04 -4.53 9.31
C GLY A 208 4.58 -4.30 7.90
N ALA A 209 5.16 -3.13 7.66
CA ALA A 209 5.67 -2.76 6.34
C ALA A 209 6.75 -3.72 5.87
N GLY A 210 6.70 -4.10 4.59
CA GLY A 210 7.67 -4.99 3.99
C GLY A 210 9.02 -4.31 3.78
N GLY A 211 10.10 -5.06 3.92
CA GLY A 211 11.43 -4.50 3.66
C GLY A 211 12.57 -5.41 4.06
N GLY A 212 13.77 -5.07 3.57
CA GLY A 212 14.95 -5.90 3.71
C GLY A 212 15.89 -5.79 2.52
N GLU A 213 16.71 -6.82 2.33
CA GLU A 213 17.70 -6.91 1.27
C GLU A 213 17.29 -7.98 0.25
N SER A 214 17.16 -7.59 -1.02
CA SER A 214 17.01 -8.52 -2.12
C SER A 214 18.21 -9.47 -2.21
N LYS A 215 17.93 -10.76 -2.44
CA LYS A 215 18.94 -11.81 -2.66
C LYS A 215 19.16 -12.10 -4.14
N ILE A 216 18.30 -11.58 -5.02
CA ILE A 216 18.39 -11.81 -6.47
C ILE A 216 18.80 -10.56 -7.27
N PHE A 217 18.58 -9.34 -6.74
CA PHE A 217 19.01 -8.10 -7.38
C PHE A 217 20.19 -7.47 -6.65
N ALA A 218 21.26 -7.20 -7.39
CA ALA A 218 22.40 -6.46 -6.88
C ALA A 218 21.99 -5.04 -6.46
N LYS A 219 22.71 -4.47 -5.49
CA LYS A 219 22.49 -3.09 -5.07
C LYS A 219 22.67 -2.12 -6.25
N PRO A 220 21.64 -1.35 -6.63
CA PRO A 220 21.72 -0.43 -7.76
C PRO A 220 22.66 0.76 -7.46
N SER A 221 23.17 1.39 -8.53
CA SER A 221 24.13 2.49 -8.42
C SER A 221 23.58 3.69 -7.64
N TYR A 222 22.27 3.95 -7.71
CA TYR A 222 21.66 5.05 -6.97
C TYR A 222 21.66 4.82 -5.45
N GLN A 223 21.54 3.57 -4.98
CA GLN A 223 21.65 3.20 -3.56
C GLN A 223 23.10 3.15 -3.05
N THR A 224 24.08 3.04 -3.95
CA THR A 224 25.51 3.07 -3.58
C THR A 224 26.07 4.49 -3.60
N THR A 225 25.67 5.30 -4.58
CA THR A 225 26.33 6.59 -4.89
C THR A 225 25.79 7.74 -4.04
N TYR A 226 24.49 7.76 -3.74
CA TYR A 226 23.82 9.01 -3.38
C TYR A 226 23.26 9.09 -1.95
N GLY A 227 23.04 7.98 -1.25
CA GLY A 227 22.66 8.06 0.16
C GLY A 227 21.91 6.85 0.71
N GLY A 228 21.77 6.86 2.04
CA GLY A 228 20.95 5.97 2.85
C GLY A 228 21.70 5.31 4.01
N ASN A 229 23.01 5.10 3.88
CA ASN A 229 23.78 4.28 4.83
C ASN A 229 23.25 2.83 4.88
N LEU A 230 22.97 2.24 3.71
CA LEU A 230 22.67 0.80 3.54
C LEU A 230 23.90 -0.09 3.82
N THR A 231 24.62 0.22 4.89
CA THR A 231 25.85 -0.45 5.33
C THR A 231 25.53 -1.91 5.64
N GLY A 232 26.33 -2.83 5.10
CA GLY A 232 26.12 -4.26 5.23
C GLY A 232 25.23 -4.89 4.16
N PHE A 233 24.49 -4.09 3.38
CA PHE A 233 23.73 -4.61 2.25
C PHE A 233 24.64 -4.75 1.02
N THR A 234 24.43 -5.82 0.27
CA THR A 234 25.07 -6.15 -1.01
C THR A 234 24.06 -6.23 -2.16
N GLY A 235 22.79 -6.51 -1.84
CA GLY A 235 21.64 -6.44 -2.74
C GLY A 235 20.85 -5.14 -2.66
N ARG A 236 19.80 -5.04 -3.49
CA ARG A 236 18.82 -3.95 -3.49
C ARG A 236 18.12 -3.86 -2.13
N GLY A 237 18.25 -2.74 -1.45
CA GLY A 237 17.53 -2.50 -0.18
C GLY A 237 16.10 -2.05 -0.44
N VAL A 238 15.12 -2.56 0.29
CA VAL A 238 13.69 -2.25 0.22
C VAL A 238 13.22 -1.74 1.60
N PRO A 239 12.34 -0.74 1.70
CA PRO A 239 11.74 0.05 0.61
C PRO A 239 12.62 1.24 0.18
N ASP A 240 12.15 2.03 -0.80
CA ASP A 240 12.82 3.27 -1.21
C ASP A 240 12.32 4.48 -0.41
N ILE A 241 11.01 4.57 -0.22
CA ILE A 241 10.31 5.65 0.48
C ILE A 241 9.12 5.05 1.23
N ALA A 242 8.38 5.85 2.00
CA ALA A 242 7.19 5.38 2.70
C ALA A 242 6.06 6.42 2.74
N ALA A 243 4.87 5.93 3.07
CA ALA A 243 3.70 6.74 3.40
C ALA A 243 2.85 6.01 4.44
N LEU A 244 1.73 6.63 4.83
CA LEU A 244 0.78 6.03 5.77
C LEU A 244 0.34 4.64 5.27
N ALA A 245 0.51 3.64 6.12
CA ALA A 245 0.13 2.25 5.84
C ALA A 245 -0.66 1.62 6.99
N ASP A 246 -0.32 1.92 8.24
CA ASP A 246 -0.89 1.19 9.37
C ASP A 246 -2.43 1.32 9.39
N PRO A 247 -3.19 0.22 9.25
CA PRO A 247 -4.64 0.28 9.35
C PRO A 247 -5.05 0.90 10.68
N ASN A 248 -4.22 0.79 11.73
CA ASN A 248 -4.48 1.34 13.04
C ASN A 248 -4.45 2.87 13.15
N ALA A 249 -3.97 3.57 12.12
CA ALA A 249 -4.01 5.02 12.02
C ALA A 249 -5.35 5.59 11.53
N GLY A 250 -6.29 4.73 11.08
CA GLY A 250 -7.69 5.15 10.88
C GLY A 250 -8.06 5.65 9.49
N TYR A 251 -7.30 5.29 8.44
CA TYR A 251 -7.75 5.53 7.07
C TYR A 251 -9.04 4.75 6.77
N LEU A 252 -10.04 5.43 6.23
CA LEU A 252 -11.36 4.85 5.92
C LEU A 252 -11.55 4.73 4.42
N VAL A 253 -11.89 3.51 3.98
CA VAL A 253 -12.25 3.15 2.61
C VAL A 253 -13.75 2.87 2.56
N GLY A 254 -14.40 3.32 1.49
CA GLY A 254 -15.84 3.24 1.33
C GLY A 254 -16.25 2.25 0.26
N GLN A 255 -17.00 1.22 0.61
CA GLN A 255 -17.28 0.14 -0.33
C GLN A 255 -18.69 -0.39 -0.20
N THR A 256 -19.33 -0.68 -1.34
CA THR A 256 -20.54 -1.49 -1.38
C THR A 256 -20.20 -2.96 -1.12
N GLN A 257 -20.68 -3.48 0.01
CA GLN A 257 -20.33 -4.81 0.53
C GLN A 257 -21.59 -5.66 0.80
N THR A 258 -21.39 -6.97 0.90
CA THR A 258 -22.43 -7.89 1.37
C THR A 258 -22.31 -8.11 2.87
N PHE A 259 -23.34 -7.74 3.60
CA PHE A 259 -23.41 -7.89 5.06
C PHE A 259 -24.23 -9.13 5.45
N PRO A 260 -23.77 -9.91 6.45
CA PRO A 260 -24.55 -11.01 6.98
C PRO A 260 -25.75 -10.48 7.79
N GLY A 261 -26.77 -11.32 7.98
CA GLY A 261 -27.82 -11.02 8.95
C GLY A 261 -27.27 -11.03 10.38
N THR A 262 -27.71 -10.10 11.21
CA THR A 262 -27.32 -9.99 12.62
C THR A 262 -28.55 -9.89 13.52
N CYS A 263 -28.36 -9.66 14.82
CA CYS A 263 -29.48 -9.37 15.72
C CYS A 263 -30.19 -8.03 15.41
N ASN A 264 -29.60 -7.19 14.55
CA ASN A 264 -30.16 -5.90 14.14
C ASN A 264 -30.98 -5.97 12.85
N GLY A 265 -31.00 -7.11 12.14
CA GLY A 265 -31.81 -7.26 10.93
C GLY A 265 -31.28 -8.30 9.94
N PRO A 266 -32.00 -8.50 8.83
CA PRO A 266 -31.54 -9.36 7.74
C PRO A 266 -30.27 -8.79 7.10
N GLY A 267 -29.46 -9.68 6.51
CA GLY A 267 -28.31 -9.28 5.70
C GLY A 267 -28.74 -8.58 4.42
N GLY A 268 -27.78 -7.96 3.74
CA GLY A 268 -28.05 -7.20 2.53
C GLY A 268 -26.78 -6.66 1.88
N VAL A 269 -26.94 -5.97 0.75
CA VAL A 269 -25.85 -5.27 0.07
C VAL A 269 -26.01 -3.79 0.32
N SER A 270 -24.98 -3.14 0.88
CA SER A 270 -25.00 -1.72 1.19
C SER A 270 -23.60 -1.12 1.15
N TYR A 271 -23.53 0.19 0.96
CA TYR A 271 -22.30 0.95 1.15
C TYR A 271 -22.01 1.10 2.64
N ASP A 272 -20.75 0.91 3.02
CA ASP A 272 -20.24 1.24 4.36
C ASP A 272 -18.77 1.68 4.26
N GLU A 273 -18.30 2.39 5.28
CA GLU A 273 -16.89 2.75 5.41
C GLU A 273 -16.21 1.93 6.50
N TYR A 274 -15.07 1.33 6.17
CA TYR A 274 -14.28 0.56 7.10
C TYR A 274 -12.81 0.88 6.95
N ARG A 275 -12.04 0.36 7.88
CA ARG A 275 -10.64 0.71 8.04
C ARG A 275 -9.76 -0.41 7.53
N ILE A 276 -9.13 -0.17 6.39
CA ILE A 276 -8.07 -0.99 5.80
C ILE A 276 -6.83 -0.11 5.60
N GLY A 277 -5.68 -0.74 5.37
CA GLY A 277 -4.39 -0.08 5.21
C GLY A 277 -3.47 -1.08 4.52
N GLY A 278 -2.24 -1.18 5.00
CA GLY A 278 -1.19 -1.92 4.31
C GLY A 278 -0.26 -0.99 3.56
N THR A 279 0.86 -1.51 3.10
CA THR A 279 1.65 -0.80 2.08
C THR A 279 0.85 -0.63 0.78
N SER A 280 -0.20 -1.44 0.60
CA SER A 280 -1.33 -1.19 -0.31
C SER A 280 -1.96 0.20 -0.20
N LEU A 281 -2.05 0.81 0.99
CA LEU A 281 -2.49 2.21 1.14
C LEU A 281 -1.37 3.20 0.82
N SER A 282 -0.14 2.86 1.22
CA SER A 282 1.01 3.75 1.07
C SER A 282 1.35 4.03 -0.41
N CYS A 283 1.29 2.99 -1.25
CA CYS A 283 1.61 3.06 -2.67
C CYS A 283 0.72 4.05 -3.45
N PRO A 284 -0.62 3.98 -3.39
CA PRO A 284 -1.51 4.94 -4.04
C PRO A 284 -1.44 6.34 -3.43
N ILE A 285 -1.14 6.47 -2.12
CA ILE A 285 -0.84 7.79 -1.53
C ILE A 285 0.37 8.42 -2.23
N ILE A 286 1.45 7.65 -2.40
CA ILE A 286 2.65 8.11 -3.12
C ILE A 286 2.32 8.44 -4.58
N ALA A 287 1.54 7.60 -5.27
CA ALA A 287 1.13 7.88 -6.64
C ALA A 287 0.37 9.21 -6.77
N GLY A 288 -0.52 9.51 -5.83
CA GLY A 288 -1.20 10.81 -5.77
C GLY A 288 -0.25 11.98 -5.50
N ILE A 289 0.72 11.83 -4.58
CA ILE A 289 1.76 12.84 -4.34
C ILE A 289 2.59 13.06 -5.61
N MET A 290 2.96 11.99 -6.31
CA MET A 290 3.69 12.07 -7.57
C MET A 290 2.87 12.74 -8.68
N ALA A 291 1.56 12.53 -8.73
CA ALA A 291 0.70 13.24 -9.68
C ALA A 291 0.68 14.75 -9.43
N LEU A 292 0.67 15.19 -8.17
CA LEU A 292 0.78 16.60 -7.81
C LEU A 292 2.18 17.18 -8.12
N SER A 293 3.22 16.39 -7.90
CA SER A 293 4.62 16.70 -8.23
C SER A 293 4.80 16.86 -9.74
N ASP A 294 4.33 15.92 -10.55
CA ASP A 294 4.33 16.00 -12.02
C ASP A 294 3.54 17.22 -12.52
N GLN A 295 2.36 17.49 -11.94
CA GLN A 295 1.56 18.68 -12.25
C GLN A 295 2.35 19.97 -11.96
N LYS A 296 3.05 20.03 -10.83
CA LYS A 296 3.81 21.20 -10.41
C LYS A 296 5.04 21.42 -11.29
N ALA A 297 5.73 20.36 -11.67
CA ALA A 297 6.91 20.39 -12.52
C ALA A 297 6.55 20.65 -14.01
N GLY A 298 5.34 20.28 -14.43
CA GLY A 298 4.88 20.39 -15.82
C GLY A 298 5.40 19.27 -16.72
N PHE A 299 5.97 18.22 -16.15
CA PHE A 299 6.44 17.02 -16.84
C PHE A 299 6.38 15.81 -15.90
N ALA A 300 6.29 14.60 -16.46
CA ALA A 300 6.31 13.36 -15.69
C ALA A 300 7.73 13.04 -15.19
N HIS A 301 7.90 12.76 -13.89
CA HIS A 301 9.20 12.42 -13.33
C HIS A 301 9.70 11.02 -13.74
N GLY A 302 8.80 10.11 -14.13
CA GLY A 302 9.15 8.74 -14.53
C GLY A 302 9.84 7.96 -13.41
N PHE A 303 10.94 7.25 -13.74
CA PHE A 303 11.71 6.50 -12.75
C PHE A 303 12.52 7.43 -11.83
N ALA A 304 11.96 7.72 -10.65
CA ALA A 304 12.43 8.76 -9.76
C ALA A 304 13.47 8.32 -8.70
N ASN A 305 13.73 7.01 -8.52
CA ASN A 305 14.67 6.53 -7.48
C ASN A 305 16.03 7.24 -7.49
N PRO A 306 16.74 7.40 -8.63
CA PRO A 306 18.03 8.10 -8.63
C PRO A 306 17.94 9.52 -8.06
N PHE A 307 16.85 10.23 -8.35
CA PHE A 307 16.61 11.57 -7.80
C PHE A 307 16.32 11.51 -6.29
N PHE A 308 15.48 10.57 -5.84
CA PHE A 308 15.15 10.42 -4.42
C PHE A 308 16.40 10.17 -3.58
N TYR A 309 17.24 9.22 -3.97
CA TYR A 309 18.48 8.91 -3.26
C TYR A 309 19.50 10.03 -3.32
N ALA A 310 19.51 10.87 -4.36
CA ALA A 310 20.34 12.08 -4.44
C ALA A 310 19.84 13.24 -3.57
N ASN A 311 18.60 13.17 -3.08
CA ASN A 311 17.96 14.27 -2.36
C ASN A 311 17.24 13.77 -1.09
N PRO A 312 17.93 13.05 -0.17
CA PRO A 312 17.30 12.50 1.04
C PRO A 312 16.67 13.58 1.94
N SER A 313 17.17 14.82 1.89
CA SER A 313 16.59 15.96 2.64
C SER A 313 15.19 16.38 2.16
N LYS A 314 14.67 15.79 1.06
CA LYS A 314 13.30 16.00 0.58
C LYS A 314 12.31 15.04 1.22
N PHE A 315 12.77 14.20 2.14
CA PHE A 315 11.96 13.26 2.88
C PHE A 315 12.03 13.60 4.37
N THR A 316 10.91 13.42 5.05
CA THR A 316 10.89 13.42 6.50
C THR A 316 11.37 12.06 6.97
N ASP A 317 12.56 12.05 7.56
CA ASP A 317 13.15 10.88 8.21
C ASP A 317 12.21 10.36 9.31
N ILE A 318 11.88 9.07 9.24
CA ILE A 318 10.97 8.42 10.18
C ILE A 318 11.82 7.71 11.21
N THR A 319 11.69 8.10 12.47
CA THR A 319 12.45 7.49 13.56
C THR A 319 11.55 6.71 14.50
N SER A 320 12.14 5.71 15.16
CA SER A 320 11.48 4.85 16.13
C SER A 320 10.77 5.62 17.25
N THR A 321 9.44 5.49 17.32
CA THR A 321 8.62 5.91 18.46
C THR A 321 7.69 4.78 18.87
N ASN A 322 7.96 4.18 20.03
CA ASN A 322 7.10 3.14 20.59
C ASN A 322 5.83 3.76 21.17
N THR A 323 4.69 3.42 20.59
CA THR A 323 3.37 3.84 21.07
C THR A 323 2.34 2.76 20.73
N ALA A 324 1.07 2.99 21.06
CA ALA A 324 0.00 2.05 20.77
C ALA A 324 -1.36 2.76 20.71
N VAL A 325 -2.33 2.11 20.07
CA VAL A 325 -3.74 2.49 20.14
C VAL A 325 -4.55 1.43 20.89
N ALA A 326 -5.37 1.89 21.83
CA ALA A 326 -6.41 1.08 22.45
C ALA A 326 -7.68 1.19 21.61
N ARG A 327 -8.30 0.05 21.28
CA ARG A 327 -9.51 0.00 20.46
C ARG A 327 -10.46 -1.08 20.93
N ARG A 328 -11.73 -0.91 20.60
CA ARG A 328 -12.79 -1.88 20.84
C ARG A 328 -13.21 -2.50 19.51
N ASN A 329 -13.17 -3.82 19.43
CA ASN A 329 -13.54 -4.56 18.23
C ASN A 329 -14.88 -5.25 18.44
N PHE A 330 -15.70 -5.31 17.38
CA PHE A 330 -16.81 -6.23 17.30
C PHE A 330 -16.31 -7.66 17.18
N ASN A 331 -16.86 -8.56 17.98
CA ASN A 331 -16.43 -9.97 17.96
C ASN A 331 -16.84 -10.69 16.66
N ASN A 332 -17.89 -10.21 15.99
CA ASN A 332 -18.34 -10.72 14.70
C ASN A 332 -17.81 -9.91 13.50
N GLY A 333 -17.00 -8.87 13.74
CA GLY A 333 -16.48 -7.98 12.70
C GLY A 333 -17.48 -7.00 12.08
N VAL A 334 -18.76 -7.04 12.47
CA VAL A 334 -19.84 -6.24 11.85
C VAL A 334 -20.48 -5.28 12.86
N ASP A 335 -20.95 -5.80 14.00
CA ASP A 335 -21.69 -5.02 14.99
C ASP A 335 -21.56 -5.58 16.41
N ALA A 336 -22.28 -4.97 17.37
CA ALA A 336 -22.21 -5.36 18.77
C ALA A 336 -23.03 -6.62 19.13
N CYS A 337 -23.71 -7.28 18.18
CA CYS A 337 -24.60 -8.42 18.47
C CYS A 337 -23.87 -9.60 19.10
N SER A 338 -22.59 -9.80 18.78
CA SER A 338 -21.73 -10.84 19.40
C SER A 338 -20.84 -10.28 20.52
N GLY A 339 -21.14 -9.08 21.00
CA GLY A 339 -20.34 -8.35 21.97
C GLY A 339 -19.08 -7.74 21.38
N THR A 340 -18.23 -7.21 22.26
CA THR A 340 -17.00 -6.53 21.90
C THR A 340 -15.81 -7.03 22.70
N ALA A 341 -14.60 -6.84 22.17
CA ALA A 341 -13.34 -7.11 22.84
C ALA A 341 -12.41 -5.90 22.77
N ASP A 342 -11.80 -5.56 23.90
CA ASP A 342 -10.80 -4.50 23.98
C ASP A 342 -9.42 -5.03 23.55
N ARG A 343 -8.75 -4.29 22.69
CA ARG A 343 -7.46 -4.64 22.08
C ARG A 343 -6.52 -3.46 22.20
N LEU A 344 -5.25 -3.76 22.42
CA LEU A 344 -4.15 -2.81 22.24
C LEU A 344 -3.35 -3.22 21.00
N ARG A 345 -3.04 -2.24 20.15
CA ARG A 345 -2.24 -2.40 18.93
C ARG A 345 -1.00 -1.54 19.04
N THR A 346 0.17 -2.16 19.09
CA THR A 346 1.45 -1.44 19.13
C THR A 346 1.77 -0.85 17.77
N PHE A 347 2.50 0.25 17.76
CA PHE A 347 3.18 0.79 16.58
C PHE A 347 4.68 0.61 16.78
N ASN A 348 5.44 0.57 15.68
CA ASN A 348 6.90 0.39 15.70
C ASN A 348 7.34 -0.92 16.40
N ASP A 349 6.59 -2.00 16.17
CA ASP A 349 6.87 -3.32 16.75
C ASP A 349 7.28 -4.32 15.66
N TYR A 350 8.56 -4.70 15.68
CA TYR A 350 9.16 -5.63 14.73
C TYR A 350 9.42 -7.01 15.34
N SER A 351 8.70 -7.41 16.38
CA SER A 351 8.91 -8.72 17.02
C SER A 351 8.72 -9.91 16.06
N GLY A 352 7.97 -9.72 14.97
CA GLY A 352 7.79 -10.69 13.90
C GLY A 352 8.75 -10.56 12.72
N SER A 353 9.60 -9.53 12.71
CA SER A 353 10.47 -9.16 11.60
C SER A 353 11.87 -8.83 12.13
N PRO A 354 12.66 -9.83 12.54
CA PRO A 354 13.84 -9.63 13.37
C PRO A 354 14.97 -8.84 12.67
N THR A 355 14.94 -8.67 11.35
CA THR A 355 15.91 -7.86 10.61
C THR A 355 15.48 -6.41 10.46
N GLN A 356 14.21 -6.10 10.72
CA GLN A 356 13.65 -4.77 10.55
C GLN A 356 13.89 -3.86 11.74
N HIS A 357 14.13 -2.58 11.43
CA HIS A 357 14.22 -1.52 12.40
C HIS A 357 13.95 -0.18 11.72
N THR A 358 13.43 0.78 12.48
CA THR A 358 13.31 2.19 12.07
C THR A 358 14.39 3.00 12.75
N GLY A 359 15.09 3.86 12.02
CA GLY A 359 16.32 4.52 12.47
C GLY A 359 16.52 5.91 11.86
N THR A 360 17.70 6.49 12.07
CA THR A 360 18.06 7.75 11.39
C THR A 360 18.58 7.45 10.00
N GLY A 361 18.09 8.19 9.00
CA GLY A 361 18.47 8.00 7.61
C GLY A 361 17.67 6.88 6.94
N TRP A 362 18.26 6.19 5.96
CA TRP A 362 17.54 5.10 5.33
C TRP A 362 17.43 3.91 6.28
N ASP A 363 16.25 3.30 6.34
CA ASP A 363 16.02 2.03 7.03
C ASP A 363 15.12 1.07 6.24
N ASN A 364 15.11 -0.20 6.65
CA ASN A 364 14.39 -1.27 5.94
C ASN A 364 12.91 -1.40 6.32
N VAL A 365 12.30 -0.32 6.80
CA VAL A 365 10.86 -0.21 7.07
C VAL A 365 10.26 0.97 6.30
N THR A 366 10.98 2.09 6.27
CA THR A 366 10.49 3.36 5.73
C THR A 366 11.36 3.96 4.62
N GLY A 367 12.49 3.32 4.30
CA GLY A 367 13.39 3.77 3.26
C GLY A 367 13.95 5.14 3.60
N LEU A 368 13.96 6.08 2.66
CA LEU A 368 14.34 7.48 2.89
C LEU A 368 13.34 8.25 3.78
N GLY A 369 12.18 7.65 4.08
CA GLY A 369 11.09 8.28 4.82
C GLY A 369 9.96 8.80 3.92
N VAL A 370 9.21 9.77 4.42
CA VAL A 370 7.97 10.25 3.79
C VAL A 370 8.23 11.51 2.97
N PRO A 371 7.77 11.63 1.70
CA PRO A 371 7.97 12.83 0.90
C PRO A 371 7.54 14.12 1.60
N ALA A 372 8.42 15.12 1.60
CA ALA A 372 8.24 16.40 2.27
C ALA A 372 8.76 17.57 1.40
N GLY A 373 8.40 17.55 0.10
CA GLY A 373 8.79 18.57 -0.88
C GLY A 373 9.61 18.03 -2.04
N ILE A 374 9.22 16.87 -2.57
CA ILE A 374 9.67 16.39 -3.88
C ILE A 374 9.15 17.33 -4.99
N PRO A 375 9.95 17.58 -6.05
CA PRO A 375 9.80 18.71 -6.98
C PRO A 375 8.49 18.77 -7.77
#